data_AF-A0A7V6SH66-F1
#
_entry.id   AF-A0A7V6SH66-F1
#
_cell.length_a   1.000
_cell.length_b   1.000
_cell.length_c   1.000
_cell.angle_alpha   90.00
_cell.angle_beta   90.00
_cell.angle_gamma   90.00
#
_symmetry.space_group_name_H-M   'P 1'
#
loop_
_entity.id
_entity.type
_entity.pdbx_description
1 polymer ?
#
loop_
_entity_poly.entity_id
_entity_poly.type
_entity_poly.pdbx_seq_one_letter_code
_entity_poly.pdbx_strand_id
1 'polypeptide(L)'
;MSVGPTRFEGMTEWTSAEIAELVGALASLAPASDQPEAIARIRALEEVKAACAAAQARESARLYELREQAEAGSGVPAGQRCKGLGSEIALARRESPSRGSRYLGLARALVEELPHTMAAMERGELSE
;
A
#
# COMPACT_ATOMS: atom_id res chain seq x y z
N MET A 1 22.25 10.76 -15.66
CA MET A 1 20.87 10.41 -15.29
C MET A 1 20.81 8.89 -15.17
N SER A 2 20.97 8.35 -13.96
CA SER A 2 20.83 6.92 -13.71
C SER A 2 19.46 6.72 -13.10
N VAL A 3 18.48 6.31 -13.92
CA VAL A 3 17.23 5.76 -13.40
C VAL A 3 17.64 4.41 -12.81
N GLY A 4 17.80 4.35 -11.49
CA GLY A 4 17.99 3.08 -10.79
C GLY A 4 16.83 2.15 -11.13
N PRO A 5 17.03 0.82 -11.09
CA PRO A 5 15.96 -0.13 -11.43
C PRO A 5 14.72 0.19 -10.59
N THR A 6 13.60 0.45 -11.24
CA THR A 6 12.30 0.58 -10.58
C THR A 6 12.05 -0.71 -9.82
N ARG A 7 11.99 -0.61 -8.48
CA ARG A 7 11.91 -1.71 -7.49
C ARG A 7 10.69 -2.65 -7.65
N PHE A 8 9.89 -2.47 -8.69
CA PHE A 8 8.57 -3.07 -8.91
C PHE A 8 8.48 -3.83 -10.25
N GLU A 9 9.62 -4.24 -10.81
CA GLU A 9 9.69 -4.96 -12.09
C GLU A 9 8.94 -6.32 -12.01
N GLY A 10 8.01 -6.58 -12.95
CA GLY A 10 7.19 -7.79 -12.98
C GLY A 10 5.82 -7.69 -12.28
N MET A 11 5.46 -6.53 -11.74
CA MET A 11 4.13 -6.30 -11.16
C MET A 11 3.10 -5.94 -12.23
N THR A 12 1.88 -6.50 -12.11
CA THR A 12 0.74 -6.13 -12.97
C THR A 12 0.30 -4.70 -12.71
N GLU A 13 0.16 -3.91 -13.78
CA GLU A 13 -0.43 -2.57 -13.72
C GLU A 13 -1.95 -2.69 -13.53
N TRP A 14 -2.43 -2.34 -12.35
CA TRP A 14 -3.87 -2.18 -12.09
C TRP A 14 -4.19 -0.69 -12.07
N THR A 15 -5.20 -0.31 -12.83
CA THR A 15 -5.82 1.01 -12.77
C THR A 15 -6.62 1.16 -11.48
N SER A 16 -6.86 2.40 -11.05
CA SER A 16 -7.77 2.66 -9.92
C SER A 16 -9.20 2.18 -10.19
N ALA A 17 -9.61 2.07 -11.46
CA ALA A 17 -10.91 1.52 -11.84
C ALA A 17 -10.99 0.02 -11.56
N GLU A 18 -9.97 -0.76 -11.93
CA GLU A 18 -9.91 -2.20 -11.65
C GLU A 18 -9.88 -2.48 -10.13
N ILE A 19 -9.17 -1.66 -9.35
CA ILE A 19 -9.20 -1.74 -7.89
C ILE A 19 -10.62 -1.49 -7.35
N ALA A 20 -11.35 -0.52 -7.92
CA ALA A 20 -12.73 -0.24 -7.54
C ALA A 20 -13.70 -1.37 -7.94
N GLU A 21 -13.46 -2.03 -9.07
CA GLU A 21 -14.23 -3.20 -9.51
C GLU A 21 -14.05 -4.39 -8.55
N LEU A 22 -12.83 -4.64 -8.06
CA LEU A 22 -12.58 -5.65 -7.02
C LEU A 22 -13.40 -5.36 -5.76
N VAL A 23 -13.45 -4.10 -5.32
CA VAL A 23 -14.29 -3.70 -4.16
C VAL A 23 -15.77 -4.00 -4.43
N GLY A 24 -16.26 -3.70 -5.64
CA GLY A 24 -17.64 -4.01 -6.05
C GLY A 24 -17.93 -5.52 -6.06
N ALA A 25 -16.99 -6.34 -6.53
CA ALA A 25 -17.11 -7.80 -6.53
C ALA A 25 -17.18 -8.36 -5.10
N LEU A 26 -16.33 -7.89 -4.19
CA LEU A 26 -16.36 -8.29 -2.79
C LEU A 26 -17.65 -7.85 -2.07
N ALA A 27 -18.14 -6.64 -2.35
CA ALA A 27 -19.36 -6.10 -1.75
C ALA A 27 -20.64 -6.84 -2.18
N SER A 28 -20.61 -7.50 -3.34
CA SER A 28 -21.73 -8.26 -3.90
C SER A 28 -21.57 -9.79 -3.75
N LEU A 29 -20.56 -10.24 -2.99
CA LEU A 29 -20.31 -11.65 -2.75
C LEU A 29 -21.49 -12.29 -2.01
N ALA A 30 -22.18 -13.23 -2.66
CA ALA A 30 -23.26 -14.00 -2.03
C ALA A 30 -22.71 -14.79 -0.82
N PRO A 31 -23.50 -15.03 0.24
CA PRO A 31 -23.08 -15.86 1.36
C PRO A 31 -22.62 -17.26 0.92
N ALA A 32 -21.70 -17.86 1.68
CA ALA A 32 -21.28 -19.24 1.45
C ALA A 32 -22.45 -20.21 1.62
N SER A 33 -22.45 -21.29 0.84
CA SER A 33 -23.50 -22.31 0.86
C SER A 33 -23.31 -23.33 1.99
N ASP A 34 -22.08 -23.49 2.49
CA ASP A 34 -21.73 -24.36 3.59
C ASP A 34 -20.58 -23.82 4.47
N GLN A 35 -20.31 -24.52 5.57
CA GLN A 35 -19.29 -24.13 6.56
C GLN A 35 -17.85 -24.23 6.01
N PRO A 36 -17.43 -25.31 5.33
CA PRO A 36 -16.10 -25.37 4.72
C PRO A 36 -15.84 -24.22 3.75
N GLU A 37 -16.80 -23.88 2.91
CA GLU A 37 -16.72 -22.76 1.98
C GLU A 37 -16.60 -21.42 2.72
N ALA A 38 -17.38 -21.21 3.79
CA ALA A 38 -17.28 -20.00 4.62
C ALA A 38 -15.86 -19.82 5.19
N ILE A 39 -15.26 -20.89 5.72
CA ILE A 39 -13.89 -20.86 6.27
C ILE A 39 -12.86 -20.58 5.18
N ALA A 40 -12.99 -21.23 4.02
CA ALA A 40 -12.08 -21.01 2.88
C ALA A 40 -12.14 -19.55 2.38
N ARG A 41 -13.36 -18.98 2.27
CA ARG A 41 -13.55 -17.58 1.87
C ARG A 41 -12.96 -16.61 2.89
N ILE A 42 -13.12 -16.84 4.19
CA ILE A 42 -12.50 -16.01 5.23
C ILE A 42 -10.97 -15.98 5.08
N ARG A 43 -10.33 -17.13 4.83
CA ARG A 43 -8.87 -17.19 4.62
C ARG A 43 -8.44 -16.40 3.39
N ALA A 44 -9.13 -16.59 2.26
CA ALA A 44 -8.84 -15.84 1.04
C ALA A 44 -9.04 -14.32 1.23
N LEU A 45 -10.06 -13.90 1.99
CA LEU A 45 -10.27 -12.47 2.30
C LEU A 45 -9.16 -11.89 3.18
N GLU A 46 -8.60 -12.67 4.10
CA GLU A 46 -7.43 -12.25 4.88
C GLU A 46 -6.18 -12.12 4.02
N GLU A 47 -5.96 -13.03 3.06
CA GLU A 47 -4.88 -12.91 2.06
C GLU A 47 -5.05 -11.65 1.21
N VAL A 48 -6.28 -11.35 0.76
CA VAL A 48 -6.60 -10.09 0.06
C VAL A 48 -6.31 -8.88 0.93
N LYS A 49 -6.66 -8.90 2.22
CA LYS A 49 -6.38 -7.81 3.15
C LYS A 49 -4.88 -7.56 3.29
N ALA A 50 -4.10 -8.62 3.45
CA ALA A 50 -2.65 -8.54 3.54
C ALA A 50 -2.02 -8.01 2.23
N ALA A 51 -2.48 -8.48 1.07
CA ALA A 51 -2.05 -7.96 -0.23
C ALA A 51 -2.39 -6.48 -0.41
N CYS A 52 -3.57 -6.04 0.03
CA CYS A 52 -3.96 -4.63 0.05
C CYS A 52 -3.03 -3.79 0.96
N ALA A 53 -2.69 -4.28 2.15
CA ALA A 53 -1.75 -3.59 3.04
C ALA A 53 -0.36 -3.44 2.42
N ALA A 54 0.15 -4.51 1.78
CA ALA A 54 1.40 -4.46 1.02
C ALA A 54 1.33 -3.43 -0.12
N ALA A 55 0.25 -3.43 -0.92
CA ALA A 55 0.07 -2.45 -1.98
C ALA A 55 0.04 -1.00 -1.44
N GLN A 56 -0.68 -0.76 -0.34
CA GLN A 56 -0.72 0.54 0.32
C GLN A 56 0.66 1.00 0.82
N ALA A 57 1.49 0.08 1.33
CA ALA A 57 2.86 0.38 1.73
C ALA A 57 3.72 0.82 0.53
N ARG A 58 3.64 0.10 -0.62
CA ARG A 58 4.37 0.51 -1.84
C ARG A 58 3.92 1.86 -2.35
N GLU A 59 2.62 2.09 -2.47
CA GLU A 59 2.07 3.37 -2.94
C GLU A 59 2.44 4.52 -2.00
N SER A 60 2.46 4.29 -0.68
CA SER A 60 2.87 5.29 0.30
C SER A 60 4.36 5.65 0.17
N ALA A 61 5.23 4.65 -0.01
CA ALA A 61 6.66 4.87 -0.24
C ALA A 61 6.89 5.57 -1.60
N ARG A 62 6.19 5.15 -2.65
CA ARG A 62 6.28 5.75 -3.98
C ARG A 62 5.81 7.20 -3.98
N LEU A 63 4.72 7.50 -3.28
CA LEU A 63 4.21 8.86 -3.14
C LEU A 63 5.22 9.75 -2.39
N TYR A 64 5.92 9.22 -1.39
CA TYR A 64 7.00 9.95 -0.72
C TYR A 64 8.15 10.28 -1.68
N GLU A 65 8.63 9.32 -2.47
CA GLU A 65 9.67 9.56 -3.48
C GLU A 65 9.25 10.62 -4.49
N LEU A 66 8.03 10.51 -5.03
CA LEU A 66 7.50 11.47 -6.01
C LEU A 66 7.41 12.88 -5.43
N ARG A 67 6.93 13.01 -4.18
CA ARG A 67 6.83 14.31 -3.50
C ARG A 67 8.20 14.90 -3.23
N GLU A 68 9.13 14.09 -2.72
CA GLU A 68 10.50 14.51 -2.42
C GLU A 68 11.20 15.04 -3.68
N GLN A 69 11.08 14.30 -4.80
CA GLN A 69 11.65 14.68 -6.09
C GLN A 69 11.04 15.97 -6.65
N ALA A 70 9.72 16.11 -6.59
CA ALA A 70 9.02 17.30 -7.08
C ALA A 70 9.40 18.57 -6.28
N GLU A 71 9.45 18.45 -4.95
CA GLU A 71 9.83 19.56 -4.07
C GLU A 71 11.32 19.90 -4.18
N ALA A 72 12.19 18.89 -4.35
CA ALA A 72 13.60 19.10 -4.65
C ALA A 72 13.80 19.85 -5.97
N GLY A 73 13.10 19.44 -7.03
CA GLY A 73 13.11 20.11 -8.33
C GLY A 73 12.58 21.55 -8.28
N SER A 74 11.74 21.86 -7.29
CA SER A 74 11.20 23.20 -7.03
C SER A 74 12.05 24.03 -6.04
N GLY A 75 13.20 23.52 -5.59
CA GLY A 75 14.10 24.23 -4.68
C GLY A 75 13.66 24.26 -3.22
N VAL A 76 12.69 23.44 -2.81
CA VAL A 76 12.28 23.35 -1.40
C VAL A 76 13.44 22.80 -0.55
N PRO A 77 13.80 23.44 0.58
CA PRO A 77 14.86 22.96 1.47
C PRO A 77 14.58 21.55 1.99
N ALA A 78 15.61 20.71 2.09
CA ALA A 78 15.46 19.29 2.47
C ALA A 78 14.64 19.06 3.75
N GLY A 79 14.87 19.87 4.80
CA GLY A 79 14.13 19.79 6.07
C GLY A 79 12.67 20.26 6.01
N GLN A 80 12.21 20.74 4.85
CA GLN A 80 10.83 21.17 4.61
C GLN A 80 10.07 20.26 3.65
N ARG A 81 10.73 19.26 3.08
CA ARG A 81 10.11 18.35 2.11
C ARG A 81 9.16 17.35 2.77
N CYS A 82 8.15 16.93 2.02
CA CYS A 82 7.12 15.96 2.40
C CYS A 82 6.38 16.30 3.70
N LYS A 83 6.42 17.56 4.13
CA LYS A 83 5.68 18.02 5.32
C LYS A 83 4.18 17.82 5.10
N GLY A 84 3.53 17.16 6.05
CA GLY A 84 2.10 16.85 5.99
C GLY A 84 1.74 15.59 5.19
N LEU A 85 2.69 14.98 4.47
CA LEU A 85 2.40 13.83 3.60
C LEU A 85 1.81 12.64 4.35
N GLY A 86 2.30 12.37 5.56
CA GLY A 86 1.73 11.31 6.40
C GLY A 86 0.23 11.52 6.66
N SER A 87 -0.19 12.76 6.92
CA SER A 87 -1.61 13.09 7.12
C SER A 87 -2.44 12.86 5.86
N GLU A 88 -1.91 13.22 4.68
CA GLU A 88 -2.55 12.93 3.39
C GLU A 88 -2.75 11.41 3.19
N ILE A 89 -1.71 10.62 3.49
CA ILE A 89 -1.77 9.14 3.43
C ILE A 89 -2.81 8.58 4.39
N ALA A 90 -2.85 9.05 5.64
CA ALA A 90 -3.85 8.61 6.61
C ALA A 90 -5.28 8.90 6.13
N LEU A 91 -5.51 10.11 5.60
CA LEU A 91 -6.81 10.48 5.05
C LEU A 91 -7.21 9.58 3.86
N ALA A 92 -6.28 9.29 2.95
CA ALA A 92 -6.51 8.35 1.85
C ALA A 92 -6.86 6.94 2.34
N ARG A 93 -6.27 6.52 3.47
CA ARG A 93 -6.56 5.25 4.15
C ARG A 93 -7.84 5.29 5.01
N ARG A 94 -8.55 6.41 5.06
CA ARG A 94 -9.73 6.66 5.92
C ARG A 94 -9.42 6.48 7.41
N GLU A 95 -8.21 6.85 7.81
CA GLU A 95 -7.70 6.78 9.17
C GLU A 95 -7.50 8.19 9.75
N SER A 96 -7.38 8.29 11.07
CA SER A 96 -7.07 9.56 11.74
C SER A 96 -5.73 10.13 11.21
N PRO A 97 -5.64 11.43 10.88
CA PRO A 97 -4.40 12.08 10.44
C PRO A 97 -3.21 11.84 11.38
N SER A 98 -3.48 11.71 12.69
CA SER A 98 -2.46 11.45 13.71
C SER A 98 -1.72 10.11 13.52
N ARG A 99 -2.29 9.15 12.78
CA ARG A 99 -1.67 7.86 12.47
C ARG A 99 -0.77 7.90 11.23
N GLY A 100 -0.80 9.01 10.48
CA GLY A 100 -0.15 9.15 9.19
C GLY A 100 1.36 8.97 9.19
N SER A 101 2.04 9.55 10.19
CA SER A 101 3.50 9.40 10.33
C SER A 101 3.91 7.94 10.54
N ARG A 102 3.11 7.17 11.29
CA ARG A 102 3.34 5.74 11.49
C ARG A 102 3.18 4.96 10.19
N TYR A 103 2.12 5.21 9.42
CA TYR A 103 1.92 4.54 8.13
C TYR A 103 3.03 4.84 7.14
N LEU A 104 3.40 6.12 7.00
CA LEU A 104 4.49 6.51 6.11
C LEU A 104 5.84 5.94 6.56
N GLY A 105 6.13 5.95 7.87
CA GLY A 105 7.35 5.37 8.42
C GLY A 105 7.44 3.86 8.19
N LEU A 106 6.35 3.13 8.45
CA LEU A 106 6.27 1.69 8.21
C LEU A 106 6.40 1.35 6.72
N ALA A 107 5.70 2.06 5.86
CA ALA A 107 5.78 1.89 4.41
C ALA A 107 7.23 2.01 3.89
N ARG A 108 7.92 3.05 4.33
CA ARG A 108 9.33 3.26 3.99
C ARG A 108 10.22 2.16 4.54
N ALA A 109 10.06 1.76 5.81
CA ALA A 109 10.83 0.67 6.40
C ALA A 109 10.61 -0.66 5.67
N LEU A 110 9.36 -0.99 5.31
CA LEU A 110 9.03 -2.21 4.55
C LEU A 110 9.71 -2.23 3.17
N VAL A 111 9.67 -1.11 2.46
CA VAL A 111 10.22 -1.02 1.11
C VAL A 111 11.74 -0.89 1.13
N GLU A 112 12.32 -0.04 1.98
CA GLU A 112 13.74 0.30 1.98
C GLU A 112 14.58 -0.70 2.80
N GLU A 113 14.05 -1.21 3.90
CA GLU A 113 14.84 -1.93 4.94
C GLU A 113 14.41 -3.38 5.16
N LEU A 114 13.14 -3.73 4.94
CA LEU A 114 12.56 -5.04 5.27
C LEU A 114 11.97 -5.77 4.05
N PRO A 115 12.74 -6.00 2.97
CA PRO A 115 12.22 -6.56 1.72
C PRO A 115 11.64 -7.97 1.86
N HIS A 116 12.15 -8.79 2.80
CA HIS A 116 11.61 -10.12 3.06
C HIS A 116 10.25 -10.07 3.78
N THR A 117 10.07 -9.12 4.70
CA THR A 117 8.78 -8.88 5.36
C THR A 117 7.77 -8.39 4.33
N MET A 118 8.20 -7.46 3.47
CA MET A 118 7.37 -6.97 2.37
C MET A 118 6.91 -8.11 1.45
N ALA A 119 7.83 -8.97 1.02
CA ALA A 119 7.50 -10.12 0.18
C ALA A 119 6.55 -11.11 0.86
N ALA A 120 6.65 -11.29 2.18
CA ALA A 120 5.71 -12.12 2.94
C ALA A 120 4.31 -11.50 3.03
N MET A 121 4.20 -10.18 3.19
CA MET A 121 2.91 -9.47 3.12
C MET A 121 2.29 -9.56 1.72
N GLU A 122 3.10 -9.46 0.67
CA GLU A 122 2.65 -9.60 -0.72
C GLU A 122 2.07 -10.99 -1.04
N ARG A 123 2.57 -12.03 -0.37
CA ARG A 123 2.04 -13.40 -0.47
C ARG A 123 0.87 -13.67 0.47
N GLY A 124 0.43 -12.69 1.26
CA GLY A 124 -0.65 -12.86 2.22
C GLY A 124 -0.26 -13.62 3.49
N GLU A 125 1.04 -13.87 3.72
CA GLU A 125 1.54 -14.63 4.88
C GLU A 125 1.56 -13.78 6.15
N LEU A 126 1.67 -12.45 6.01
CA LEU A 126 1.73 -11.47 7.10
C LEU A 126 0.82 -10.27 6.80
N SER A 127 0.34 -9.61 7.86
CA SER A 127 -0.35 -8.31 7.80
C SER A 127 0.28 -7.36 8.82
N GLU A 128 0.18 -6.06 8.57
CA GLU A 128 0.58 -4.98 9.48
C GLU A 128 -0.41 -4.69 10.62
#